data_AF-A0AAD7VXP8-F1
#
_entry.id   AF-A0AAD7VXP8-F1
#
_cell.length_a   1.000
_cell.length_b   1.000
_cell.length_c   1.000
_cell.angle_alpha   90.00
_cell.angle_beta   90.00
_cell.angle_gamma   90.00
#
_symmetry.space_group_name_H-M   'P 1'
#
loop_
_entity.id
_entity.type
_entity.pdbx_description
1 polymer ?
#
loop_
_entity_poly.entity_id
_entity_poly.type
_entity_poly.pdbx_seq_one_letter_code
_entity_poly.pdbx_strand_id
1 'polypeptide(L)'
;MFPFFCYDDNLILVRENKSWDEAVSFCRQHYGDLVSVPTEQVQRWVNRRAQSASTAHVWMGLRFSCAMKFWLWLDGEITWYQNWAPGNDTGECGRRGAVESGAGQQWVSLPKTEELNFICSKCVVKERRVLRMKLTANSALNMNDPAVAEAILQQMKVKLADEGIIGVKLRWREQSDGKIFHREEEEEGEGRRSVRIW
;
A
#
# COMPACT_ATOMS: atom_id res chain seq x y z
N MET A 1 -1.89 16.55 10.38
CA MET A 1 -2.04 15.11 10.06
C MET A 1 -0.76 14.68 9.37
N PHE A 2 0.17 14.07 10.10
CA PHE A 2 1.45 13.64 9.52
C PHE A 2 1.24 12.30 8.80
N PRO A 3 1.68 12.17 7.53
CA PRO A 3 1.77 10.87 6.89
C PRO A 3 2.61 9.92 7.76
N PHE A 4 2.23 8.65 7.83
CA PHE A 4 3.00 7.63 8.55
C PHE A 4 4.26 7.30 7.74
N PHE A 5 5.29 8.14 7.85
CA PHE A 5 6.56 7.89 7.18
C PHE A 5 7.27 6.68 7.80
N CYS A 6 7.80 5.81 6.95
CA CYS A 6 8.67 4.72 7.35
C CYS A 6 10.02 5.24 7.84
N TYR A 7 10.19 5.46 9.15
CA TYR A 7 11.48 5.86 9.71
C TYR A 7 12.59 4.86 9.39
N ASP A 8 13.84 5.34 9.34
CA ASP A 8 15.04 4.55 9.02
C ASP A 8 15.04 3.19 9.74
N ASP A 9 14.77 3.15 11.04
CA ASP A 9 14.76 1.93 11.87
C ASP A 9 13.82 0.81 11.40
N ASN A 10 12.88 1.13 10.51
CA ASN A 10 11.94 0.16 9.93
C ASN A 10 12.47 -0.49 8.64
N LEU A 11 13.57 -0.01 8.07
CA LEU A 11 14.22 -0.66 6.93
C LEU A 11 15.14 -1.76 7.44
N ILE A 12 15.21 -2.90 6.75
CA ILE A 12 16.05 -4.04 7.11
C ILE A 12 16.77 -4.50 5.86
N LEU A 13 18.09 -4.33 5.83
CA LEU A 13 18.91 -4.95 4.78
C LEU A 13 19.02 -6.46 5.09
N VAL A 14 18.66 -7.28 4.13
CA VAL A 14 18.85 -8.73 4.15
C VAL A 14 20.00 -9.06 3.21
N ARG A 15 21.06 -9.66 3.77
CA ARG A 15 22.29 -10.04 3.04
C ARG A 15 22.23 -11.46 2.49
N GLU A 16 21.08 -11.85 1.97
CA GLU A 16 20.89 -13.09 1.22
C GLU A 16 20.75 -12.74 -0.26
N ASN A 17 21.35 -13.54 -1.13
CA ASN A 17 21.18 -13.37 -2.57
C ASN A 17 19.89 -14.09 -2.98
N LYS A 18 18.91 -13.33 -3.48
CA LYS A 18 17.62 -13.86 -3.93
C LYS A 18 17.16 -13.16 -5.19
N SER A 19 16.41 -13.88 -6.02
CA SER A 19 15.65 -13.26 -7.09
C SER A 19 14.64 -12.27 -6.51
N TRP A 20 14.13 -11.36 -7.34
CA TRP A 20 13.21 -10.34 -6.83
C TRP A 20 11.91 -10.94 -6.27
N ASP A 21 11.36 -11.96 -6.94
CA ASP A 21 10.10 -12.60 -6.51
C ASP A 21 10.29 -13.35 -5.17
N GLU A 22 11.48 -13.95 -4.94
CA GLU A 22 11.85 -14.57 -3.67
C GLU A 22 12.10 -13.55 -2.56
N ALA A 23 12.74 -12.42 -2.88
CA ALA A 23 12.97 -11.33 -1.93
C ALA A 23 11.64 -10.72 -1.43
N VAL A 24 10.66 -10.53 -2.32
CA VAL A 24 9.28 -10.15 -1.94
C VAL A 24 8.68 -11.16 -0.98
N SER A 25 8.75 -12.45 -1.32
CA SER A 25 8.20 -13.52 -0.50
C SER A 25 8.84 -13.55 0.89
N PHE A 26 10.16 -13.40 0.97
CA PHE A 26 10.91 -13.32 2.22
C PHE A 26 10.47 -12.12 3.07
N CYS A 27 10.42 -10.92 2.49
CA CYS A 27 10.01 -9.73 3.24
C CYS A 27 8.59 -9.85 3.77
N ARG A 28 7.66 -10.46 3.02
CA ARG A 28 6.27 -10.67 3.47
C ARG A 28 6.14 -11.75 4.54
N GLN A 29 7.02 -12.74 4.54
CA GLN A 29 7.02 -13.80 5.54
C GLN A 29 7.62 -13.33 6.87
N HIS A 30 8.67 -12.51 6.83
CA HIS A 30 9.45 -12.15 8.02
C HIS A 30 9.24 -10.70 8.50
N TYR A 31 8.79 -9.81 7.62
CA TYR A 31 8.66 -8.38 7.86
C TYR A 31 7.35 -7.83 7.25
N GLY A 32 7.40 -6.76 6.45
CA GLY A 32 6.25 -6.21 5.73
C GLY A 32 6.30 -6.51 4.23
N ASP A 33 7.05 -5.72 3.47
CA ASP A 33 7.27 -5.92 2.03
C ASP A 33 8.68 -5.38 1.65
N LEU A 34 9.10 -5.49 0.39
CA LEU A 34 10.27 -4.72 -0.09
C LEU A 34 9.99 -3.22 0.02
N VAL A 35 11.04 -2.46 0.35
CA VAL A 35 10.93 -1.01 0.60
C VAL A 35 10.46 -0.23 -0.63
N SER A 36 9.54 0.71 -0.42
CA SER A 36 9.22 1.78 -1.37
C SER A 36 10.00 3.06 -1.05
N VAL A 37 10.24 3.90 -2.06
CA VAL A 37 11.01 5.14 -1.88
C VAL A 37 10.19 6.35 -2.33
N PRO A 38 9.21 6.80 -1.53
CA PRO A 38 8.29 7.87 -1.95
C PRO A 38 8.87 9.28 -1.82
N THR A 39 10.00 9.46 -1.13
CA THR A 39 10.60 10.78 -0.89
C THR A 39 12.13 10.70 -0.84
N GLU A 40 12.78 11.85 -1.03
CA GLU A 40 14.23 11.99 -0.88
C GLU A 40 14.73 11.59 0.52
N GLN A 41 13.93 11.82 1.56
CA GLN A 41 14.28 11.41 2.92
C GLN A 41 14.39 9.88 3.01
N VAL A 42 13.42 9.15 2.44
CA VAL A 42 13.44 7.68 2.41
C VAL A 42 14.59 7.17 1.54
N GLN A 43 14.91 7.85 0.43
CA GLN A 43 16.09 7.53 -0.38
C GLN A 43 17.37 7.57 0.46
N ARG A 44 17.57 8.62 1.25
CA ARG A 44 18.75 8.72 2.12
C ARG A 44 18.83 7.57 3.13
N TRP A 45 17.69 7.06 3.61
CA TRP A 45 17.65 5.92 4.52
C TRP A 45 17.98 4.62 3.81
N VAL A 46 17.37 4.37 2.65
CA VAL A 46 17.68 3.22 1.78
C VAL A 46 19.17 3.21 1.43
N ASN A 47 19.72 4.36 1.05
CA ASN A 47 21.13 4.54 0.71
C ASN A 47 22.06 4.13 1.85
N ARG A 48 21.77 4.55 3.08
CA ARG A 48 22.57 4.15 4.26
C ARG A 48 22.55 2.64 4.48
N ARG A 49 21.39 1.99 4.26
CA ARG A 49 21.29 0.53 4.37
C ARG A 49 22.03 -0.17 3.24
N ALA A 50 21.86 0.32 2.01
CA ALA A 50 22.45 -0.29 0.81
C ALA A 50 23.99 -0.30 0.83
N GLN A 51 24.64 0.71 1.42
CA GLN A 51 26.11 0.74 1.58
C GLN A 51 26.68 -0.47 2.34
N SER A 52 25.85 -1.12 3.16
CA SER A 52 26.21 -2.31 3.92
C SER A 52 25.94 -3.61 3.16
N ALA A 53 25.44 -3.57 1.93
CA ALA A 53 25.19 -4.77 1.12
C ALA A 53 26.48 -5.37 0.56
N SER A 54 26.48 -6.68 0.33
CA SER A 54 27.59 -7.37 -0.35
C SER A 54 27.43 -7.41 -1.87
N THR A 55 26.23 -7.16 -2.38
CA THR A 55 25.94 -7.09 -3.82
C THR A 55 26.06 -5.65 -4.33
N ALA A 56 26.42 -5.48 -5.61
CA ALA A 56 26.56 -4.15 -6.24
C ALA A 56 25.24 -3.37 -6.33
N HIS A 57 24.12 -4.09 -6.30
CA HIS A 57 22.77 -3.55 -6.30
C HIS A 57 21.93 -4.23 -5.22
N VAL A 58 20.87 -3.56 -4.79
CA VAL A 58 19.99 -4.03 -3.73
C VAL A 58 18.54 -3.91 -4.17
N TRP A 59 17.76 -5.00 -4.09
CA TRP A 59 16.36 -4.95 -4.50
C TRP A 59 15.53 -4.02 -3.61
N MET A 60 14.60 -3.34 -4.29
CA MET A 60 13.54 -2.53 -3.70
C MET A 60 12.18 -2.98 -4.27
N GLY A 61 11.09 -2.47 -3.69
CA GLY A 61 9.72 -2.85 -4.05
C GLY A 61 9.23 -2.25 -5.37
N LEU A 62 10.12 -1.97 -6.33
CA LEU A 62 9.81 -1.28 -7.58
C LEU A 62 9.73 -2.27 -8.73
N ARG A 63 8.62 -2.25 -9.49
CA ARG A 63 8.38 -3.15 -10.64
C ARG A 63 7.83 -2.39 -11.84
N PHE A 64 8.20 -2.82 -13.04
CA PHE A 64 7.62 -2.25 -14.25
C PHE A 64 6.29 -2.94 -14.61
N SER A 65 5.24 -2.15 -14.85
CA SER A 65 3.95 -2.63 -15.33
C SER A 65 3.91 -2.66 -16.86
N CYS A 66 3.87 -3.86 -17.45
CA CYS A 66 3.73 -4.02 -18.90
C CYS A 66 2.45 -3.42 -19.46
N ALA A 67 1.35 -3.57 -18.73
CA ALA A 67 0.03 -3.14 -19.17
C ALA A 67 -0.09 -1.62 -19.16
N MET A 68 0.46 -0.99 -18.12
CA MET A 68 0.35 0.46 -17.95
C MET A 68 1.56 1.25 -18.47
N LYS A 69 2.66 0.56 -18.82
CA LYS A 69 3.91 1.14 -19.32
C LYS A 69 4.58 2.13 -18.35
N PHE A 70 4.46 1.88 -17.04
CA PHE A 70 5.14 2.68 -16.02
C PHE A 70 5.56 1.85 -14.80
N TRP A 71 6.41 2.45 -13.96
CA TRP A 71 6.96 1.84 -12.74
C TRP A 71 6.02 1.98 -11.54
N LEU A 72 5.84 0.89 -10.80
CA LEU A 72 4.95 0.80 -9.64
C LEU A 72 5.69 0.29 -8.42
N TRP A 73 5.41 0.90 -7.27
CA TRP A 73 5.76 0.35 -5.97
C TRP A 73 4.80 -0.78 -5.58
N LEU A 74 5.30 -1.75 -4.80
CA LEU A 74 4.53 -2.92 -4.34
C LEU A 74 3.40 -2.56 -3.37
N ASP A 75 3.57 -1.50 -2.59
CA ASP A 75 2.55 -0.97 -1.68
C ASP A 75 1.47 -0.14 -2.38
N GLY A 76 1.60 0.06 -3.70
CA GLY A 76 0.67 0.87 -4.49
C GLY A 76 0.80 2.37 -4.27
N GLU A 77 1.84 2.82 -3.56
CA GLU A 77 2.16 4.25 -3.42
C GLU A 77 2.42 4.85 -4.79
N ILE A 78 1.71 5.92 -5.10
CA ILE A 78 1.93 6.71 -6.32
C ILE A 78 2.71 7.95 -5.90
N THR A 79 4.01 7.95 -6.17
CA THR A 79 4.90 9.09 -5.89
C THR A 79 5.49 9.66 -7.17
N TRP A 80 5.75 10.97 -7.14
CA TRP A 80 6.50 11.69 -8.18
C TRP A 80 8.01 11.65 -7.96
N TYR A 81 8.46 11.20 -6.79
CA TYR A 81 9.89 11.11 -6.49
C TYR A 81 10.54 10.01 -7.33
N GLN A 82 11.64 10.36 -7.99
CA GLN A 82 12.43 9.44 -8.80
C GLN A 82 13.91 9.70 -8.58
N ASN A 83 14.71 8.64 -8.55
CA ASN A 83 16.17 8.72 -8.42
C ASN A 83 16.88 7.78 -9.41
N TRP A 84 16.34 7.63 -10.61
CA TRP A 84 16.92 6.77 -11.65
C TRP A 84 18.31 7.21 -12.05
N ALA A 85 19.18 6.23 -12.31
CA ALA A 85 20.40 6.45 -13.06
C ALA A 85 20.04 6.88 -14.49
N PRO A 86 20.85 7.72 -15.15
CA PRO A 86 20.59 8.15 -16.52
C PRO A 86 20.31 6.94 -17.44
N GLY A 87 19.16 6.96 -18.14
CA GLY A 87 18.75 5.91 -19.07
C GLY A 87 18.16 4.63 -18.46
N ASN A 88 18.03 4.54 -17.13
CA ASN A 88 17.45 3.38 -16.44
C ASN A 88 15.95 3.48 -16.15
N ASP A 89 15.33 4.62 -16.46
CA ASP A 89 13.92 4.92 -16.26
C ASP A 89 13.01 4.23 -17.29
N THR A 90 13.56 3.80 -18.43
CA THR A 90 12.84 3.00 -19.41
C THR A 90 12.69 1.56 -18.92
N GLY A 91 11.45 1.10 -18.83
CA GLY A 91 11.13 -0.22 -18.33
C GLY A 91 10.67 -1.16 -19.44
N GLU A 92 11.13 -2.40 -19.35
CA GLU A 92 10.62 -3.52 -20.14
C GLU A 92 9.89 -4.50 -19.24
N CYS A 93 9.06 -5.32 -19.85
CA CYS A 93 8.41 -6.42 -19.17
C CYS A 93 9.42 -7.32 -18.46
N GLY A 94 9.15 -7.64 -17.20
CA GLY A 94 10.02 -8.53 -16.41
C GLY A 94 11.19 -7.83 -15.72
N ARG A 95 11.38 -6.52 -15.89
CA ARG A 95 12.39 -5.76 -15.15
C ARG A 95 11.89 -5.34 -13.76
N ARG A 96 12.84 -5.14 -12.85
CA ARG A 96 12.64 -4.75 -11.43
C ARG A 96 13.63 -3.66 -11.07
N GLY A 97 13.24 -2.80 -10.15
CA GLY A 97 14.10 -1.71 -9.68
C GLY A 97 15.00 -2.17 -8.54
N ALA A 98 16.26 -1.75 -8.60
CA ALA A 98 17.25 -1.90 -7.53
C ALA A 98 17.95 -0.56 -7.28
N VAL A 99 18.53 -0.37 -6.10
CA VAL A 99 19.43 0.75 -5.81
C VAL A 99 20.87 0.27 -5.87
N GLU A 100 21.77 1.09 -6.40
CA GLU A 100 23.21 0.86 -6.29
C GLU A 100 23.67 0.88 -4.82
N SER A 101 24.47 -0.09 -4.41
CA SER A 101 25.06 -0.10 -3.05
C SER A 101 26.24 0.85 -2.92
N GLY A 102 26.91 1.16 -4.03
CA GLY A 102 28.10 2.03 -4.12
C GLY A 102 27.78 3.53 -4.20
N ALA A 103 28.73 4.31 -4.74
CA ALA A 103 28.71 5.78 -4.66
C ALA A 103 27.58 6.47 -5.43
N GLY A 104 27.06 5.87 -6.52
CA GLY A 104 25.99 6.48 -7.31
C GLY A 104 24.66 6.50 -6.57
N GLN A 105 24.34 5.44 -5.83
CA GLN A 105 23.10 5.30 -5.04
C GLN A 105 21.83 5.61 -5.84
N GLN A 106 21.89 5.43 -7.16
CA GLN A 106 20.78 5.67 -8.08
C GLN A 106 19.99 4.37 -8.32
N TRP A 107 18.78 4.51 -8.85
CA TRP A 107 17.96 3.37 -9.21
C TRP A 107 18.35 2.84 -10.58
N VAL A 108 18.47 1.52 -10.66
CA VAL A 108 18.72 0.81 -11.90
C VAL A 108 17.58 -0.17 -12.16
N SER A 109 17.38 -0.46 -13.43
CA SER A 109 16.41 -1.44 -13.90
C SER A 109 17.15 -2.72 -14.22
N LEU A 110 16.81 -3.85 -13.60
CA LEU A 110 17.51 -5.13 -13.76
C LEU A 110 16.53 -6.28 -14.08
N PRO A 111 16.99 -7.37 -14.73
CA PRO A 111 16.18 -8.58 -14.89
C PRO A 111 15.76 -9.14 -13.53
N LYS A 112 14.50 -9.56 -13.38
CA LYS A 112 13.99 -10.09 -12.10
C LYS A 112 14.70 -11.35 -11.59
N THR A 113 15.44 -12.03 -12.47
CA THR A 113 16.21 -13.26 -12.19
C THR A 113 17.56 -13.01 -11.55
N GLU A 114 18.03 -11.75 -11.50
CA GLU A 114 19.27 -11.41 -10.78
C GLU A 114 19.12 -11.73 -9.30
N GLU A 115 20.18 -12.29 -8.69
CA GLU A 115 20.19 -12.62 -7.27
C GLU A 115 20.93 -11.54 -6.48
N LEU A 116 20.17 -10.70 -5.76
CA LEU A 116 20.70 -9.55 -5.05
C LEU A 116 20.36 -9.61 -3.56
N ASN A 117 21.11 -8.88 -2.73
CA ASN A 117 20.62 -8.46 -1.42
C ASN A 117 19.39 -7.56 -1.59
N PHE A 118 18.62 -7.39 -0.52
CA PHE A 118 17.35 -6.67 -0.61
C PHE A 118 16.99 -5.96 0.68
N ILE A 119 16.20 -4.89 0.59
CA ILE A 119 15.76 -4.12 1.76
C ILE A 119 14.27 -4.36 1.98
N CYS A 120 13.93 -4.95 3.12
CA CYS A 120 12.56 -5.05 3.59
C CYS A 120 12.17 -3.79 4.36
N SER A 121 10.90 -3.40 4.27
CA SER A 121 10.26 -2.45 5.16
C SER A 121 9.39 -3.20 6.17
N LYS A 122 9.51 -2.85 7.44
CA LYS A 122 8.60 -3.29 8.52
C LYS A 122 7.30 -2.47 8.54
N CYS A 123 7.27 -1.29 7.93
CA CYS A 123 6.03 -0.52 7.86
C CYS A 123 5.22 -0.93 6.65
N VAL A 124 4.13 -1.63 6.94
CA VAL A 124 2.97 -1.65 6.07
C VAL A 124 2.27 -0.31 6.31
N VAL A 125 2.36 0.63 5.37
CA VAL A 125 1.56 1.86 5.43
C VAL A 125 0.10 1.43 5.27
N LYS A 126 -0.57 1.18 6.40
CA LYS A 126 -1.99 0.85 6.40
C LYS A 126 -2.75 2.15 6.17
N GLU A 127 -2.89 2.55 4.91
CA GLU A 127 -3.81 3.62 4.56
C GLU A 127 -5.22 3.24 5.03
N ARG A 128 -5.67 3.90 6.09
CA ARG A 128 -7.06 3.76 6.55
C ARG A 128 -7.95 4.56 5.63
N ARG A 129 -8.43 3.92 4.56
CA ARG A 129 -9.48 4.51 3.72
C ARG A 129 -10.81 4.45 4.44
N VAL A 130 -11.49 5.59 4.52
CA VAL A 130 -12.83 5.67 5.08
C VAL A 130 -13.80 5.49 3.93
N LEU A 131 -14.35 4.29 3.84
CA LEU A 131 -15.50 4.05 2.98
C LEU A 131 -16.72 4.56 3.73
N ARG A 132 -17.40 5.49 3.11
CA ARG A 132 -18.65 6.02 3.63
C ARG A 132 -19.78 5.56 2.72
N MET A 133 -20.87 5.11 3.31
CA MET A 133 -21.81 4.21 2.64
C MET A 133 -23.25 4.57 2.89
N LYS A 134 -24.04 4.33 1.85
CA LYS A 134 -25.47 4.57 1.83
C LYS A 134 -26.20 3.26 2.03
N LEU A 135 -26.94 3.12 3.12
CA LEU A 135 -27.71 1.91 3.38
C LEU A 135 -29.19 2.23 3.45
N THR A 136 -29.99 1.45 2.74
CA THR A 136 -31.45 1.50 2.84
C THR A 136 -31.90 0.29 3.64
N ALA A 137 -32.56 0.52 4.77
CA ALA A 137 -33.10 -0.53 5.62
C ALA A 137 -34.63 -0.44 5.68
N ASN A 138 -35.28 -1.58 5.91
CA ASN A 138 -36.70 -1.61 6.27
C ASN A 138 -36.88 -0.93 7.64
N SER A 139 -37.98 -0.20 7.85
CA SER A 139 -38.27 0.55 9.07
C SER A 139 -38.31 -0.30 10.35
N ALA A 140 -38.45 -1.63 10.23
CA ALA A 140 -38.40 -2.57 11.34
C ALA A 140 -36.97 -2.96 11.80
N LEU A 141 -35.93 -2.65 11.01
CA LEU A 141 -34.55 -3.02 11.33
C LEU A 141 -33.86 -1.91 12.14
N ASN A 142 -33.33 -2.27 13.30
CA ASN A 142 -32.43 -1.39 14.04
C ASN A 142 -31.00 -1.50 13.48
N MET A 143 -30.56 -0.49 12.72
CA MET A 143 -29.22 -0.49 12.13
C MET A 143 -28.10 -0.37 13.16
N ASN A 144 -28.38 0.15 14.36
CA ASN A 144 -27.40 0.26 15.44
C ASN A 144 -27.35 -1.00 16.33
N ASP A 145 -28.08 -2.07 15.97
CA ASP A 145 -27.90 -3.37 16.60
C ASP A 145 -26.51 -3.95 16.24
N PRO A 146 -25.69 -4.36 17.23
CA PRO A 146 -24.36 -4.92 16.98
C PRO A 146 -24.34 -6.10 16.01
N ALA A 147 -25.37 -6.95 16.03
CA ALA A 147 -25.47 -8.10 15.13
C ALA A 147 -25.73 -7.66 13.68
N VAL A 148 -26.53 -6.60 13.49
CA VAL A 148 -26.79 -6.00 12.18
C VAL A 148 -25.52 -5.34 11.64
N ALA A 149 -24.81 -4.56 12.47
CA ALA A 149 -23.56 -3.92 12.11
C ALA A 149 -22.47 -4.95 11.71
N GLU A 150 -22.35 -6.06 12.45
CA GLU A 150 -21.40 -7.12 12.10
C GLU A 150 -21.79 -7.82 10.80
N ALA A 151 -23.08 -8.13 10.59
CA ALA A 151 -23.56 -8.74 9.35
C ALA A 151 -23.26 -7.87 8.12
N ILE A 152 -23.45 -6.56 8.21
CA ILE A 152 -23.10 -5.62 7.14
C ILE A 152 -21.59 -5.66 6.87
N LEU A 153 -20.77 -5.63 7.92
CA LEU A 153 -19.31 -5.65 7.79
C LEU A 153 -18.81 -6.95 7.14
N GLN A 154 -19.44 -8.09 7.44
CA GLN A 154 -19.15 -9.36 6.77
C GLN A 154 -19.55 -9.34 5.29
N GLN A 155 -20.73 -8.81 4.96
CA GLN A 155 -21.15 -8.66 3.56
C GLN A 155 -20.20 -7.75 2.77
N MET A 156 -19.69 -6.68 3.38
CA MET A 156 -18.69 -5.83 2.73
C MET A 156 -17.39 -6.56 2.46
N LYS A 157 -16.91 -7.40 3.39
CA LYS A 157 -15.69 -8.21 3.16
C LYS A 157 -15.84 -9.10 1.94
N VAL A 158 -17.00 -9.76 1.80
CA VAL A 158 -17.30 -10.63 0.66
C VAL A 158 -17.29 -9.82 -0.64
N LYS A 159 -18.02 -8.70 -0.69
CA LYS A 159 -18.08 -7.85 -1.89
C LYS A 159 -16.70 -7.31 -2.29
N LEU A 160 -15.87 -6.91 -1.32
CA LEU A 160 -14.52 -6.45 -1.63
C LEU A 160 -13.64 -7.59 -2.17
N ALA A 161 -13.81 -8.80 -1.67
CA ALA A 161 -13.10 -9.97 -2.17
C ALA A 161 -13.51 -10.33 -3.61
N ASP A 162 -14.80 -10.23 -3.95
CA ASP A 162 -15.32 -10.44 -5.31
C ASP A 162 -14.74 -9.44 -6.32
N GLU A 163 -14.44 -8.22 -5.88
CA GLU A 163 -13.76 -7.17 -6.65
C GLU A 163 -12.22 -7.33 -6.68
N GLY A 164 -11.69 -8.44 -6.14
CA GLY A 164 -10.26 -8.74 -6.10
C GLY A 164 -9.48 -8.00 -5.01
N ILE A 165 -10.16 -7.31 -4.09
CA ILE A 165 -9.55 -6.59 -2.97
C ILE A 165 -9.44 -7.53 -1.76
N ILE A 166 -8.34 -8.28 -1.70
CA ILE A 166 -8.07 -9.29 -0.65
C ILE A 166 -7.23 -8.73 0.51
N GLY A 167 -7.35 -9.33 1.70
CA GLY A 167 -6.52 -8.99 2.86
C GLY A 167 -6.91 -7.69 3.60
N VAL A 168 -8.10 -7.14 3.34
CA VAL A 168 -8.58 -5.89 3.95
C VAL A 168 -9.07 -6.12 5.38
N LYS A 169 -8.60 -5.31 6.34
CA LYS A 169 -9.16 -5.26 7.70
C LYS A 169 -10.23 -4.17 7.80
N LEU A 170 -11.51 -4.55 7.70
CA LEU A 170 -12.64 -3.65 7.92
C LEU A 170 -12.93 -3.44 9.41
N ARG A 171 -13.36 -2.22 9.77
CA ARG A 171 -13.85 -1.84 11.10
C ARG A 171 -14.82 -0.67 10.98
N TRP A 172 -15.82 -0.61 11.85
CA TRP A 172 -16.68 0.56 11.98
C TRP A 172 -15.92 1.76 12.55
N ARG A 173 -16.37 2.95 12.19
CA ARG A 173 -15.95 4.20 12.80
C ARG A 173 -17.06 4.65 13.74
N GLU A 174 -16.83 4.53 15.03
CA GLU A 174 -17.69 5.18 16.03
C GLU A 174 -17.49 6.70 15.96
N GLN A 175 -18.60 7.43 16.03
CA GLN A 175 -18.57 8.88 16.17
C GLN A 175 -18.57 9.28 17.65
N SER A 176 -18.51 10.58 17.93
CA SER A 176 -18.48 11.11 19.31
C SER A 176 -19.71 10.74 20.14
N ASP A 177 -20.82 10.39 19.51
CA ASP A 177 -22.08 9.98 20.15
C ASP A 177 -22.17 8.46 20.38
N GLY A 178 -21.11 7.71 20.07
CA GLY A 178 -21.05 6.25 20.20
C GLY A 178 -21.88 5.49 19.15
N LYS A 179 -22.48 6.18 18.17
CA LYS A 179 -23.24 5.54 17.10
C LYS A 179 -22.38 5.32 15.86
N ILE A 180 -22.70 4.24 15.15
CA ILE A 180 -22.08 3.87 13.87
C ILE A 180 -22.93 4.38 12.71
N PHE A 181 -24.26 4.25 12.83
CA PHE A 181 -25.21 4.66 11.80
C PHE A 181 -26.08 5.81 12.27
N HIS A 182 -26.16 6.83 11.42
CA HIS A 182 -27.00 8.00 11.59
C HIS A 182 -28.09 7.98 10.53
N ARG A 183 -29.33 8.24 10.96
CA ARG A 183 -30.45 8.44 10.05
C ARG A 183 -30.31 9.84 9.46
N GLU A 184 -30.40 9.96 8.14
CA GLU A 184 -30.48 11.25 7.47
C GLU A 184 -31.87 11.86 7.78
N GLU A 185 -31.91 13.06 8.34
CA GLU A 185 -33.16 13.81 8.54
C GLU A 185 -33.58 14.43 7.19
N GLU A 186 -34.85 14.27 6.81
CA GLU A 186 -35.42 14.92 5.62
C GLU A 186 -35.56 16.43 5.91
N GLU A 187 -34.96 17.30 5.08
CA GLU A 187 -35.42 18.70 5.02
C GLU A 187 -36.85 18.71 4.46
N GLU A 188 -37.80 19.22 5.24
CA GLU A 188 -39.16 19.50 4.79
C GLU A 188 -39.12 20.60 3.72
N GLY A 189 -39.15 20.20 2.45
CA GLY A 189 -39.24 21.10 1.30
C GLY A 189 -39.51 20.34 0.00
N GLU A 190 -40.79 20.14 -0.30
CA GLU A 190 -41.38 19.76 -1.59
C GLU A 190 -40.73 18.59 -2.39
N GLY A 191 -41.31 17.40 -2.19
CA GLY A 191 -41.89 16.70 -3.35
C GLY A 191 -40.99 15.99 -4.35
N ARG A 192 -39.85 15.41 -3.96
CA ARG A 192 -39.29 14.20 -4.63
C ARG A 192 -38.13 13.62 -3.82
N ARG A 193 -38.38 12.49 -3.15
CA ARG A 193 -37.40 11.81 -2.30
C ARG A 193 -36.20 11.33 -3.11
N SER A 194 -35.05 11.97 -2.92
CA SER A 194 -33.74 11.48 -3.32
C SER A 194 -32.77 11.69 -2.17
N VAL A 195 -32.01 10.65 -1.83
CA VAL A 195 -31.11 10.61 -0.65
C VAL A 195 -29.66 10.80 -1.14
N ARG A 196 -28.74 11.46 -0.41
CA ARG A 196 -27.27 11.60 -0.68
C ARG A 196 -26.44 11.48 0.62
N ILE A 197 -25.70 10.39 0.77
CA ILE A 197 -24.99 10.03 2.01
C ILE A 197 -23.51 10.22 1.76
N TRP A 198 -22.90 10.85 2.75
CA TRP A 198 -21.50 11.11 2.82
C TRP A 198 -20.77 9.90 3.25
#